data_AF-B1V7H5-F1
#
_entry.id   AF-B1V7H5-F1
#
_cell.length_a   1.000
_cell.length_b   1.000
_cell.length_c   1.000
_cell.angle_alpha   90.00
_cell.angle_beta   90.00
_cell.angle_gamma   90.00
#
_symmetry.space_group_name_H-M   'P 1'
#
loop_
_entity.id
_entity.type
_entity.pdbx_description
1 polymer ?
#
loop_
_entity_poly.entity_id
_entity_poly.type
_entity_poly.pdbx_seq_one_letter_code
_entity_poly.pdbx_strand_id
1 'polypeptide(L)'
;MKLEVEVLLSNLKAYLVKLESYHIEKKIIWGENPSDDIDKRTEQNFKEIPTKWSKCASAFTLCHWEEHDKFPDLLGECYNYVCEFLIESLEKMDFSSFSEVYKNLWEIAILYQEKIREDLIKIEEYNNKDGILVAYSSTIVEYGYISGYAYILGEIIGEEKWKNLINESFKEVIKNSFENNEKLCEKIIFDLNIPNSTMPFIYNRDSIHIDWKQRIEFKFRNLDCLKWRDEKFMKVLVTESNLLKAIIGHFDDLNFLHCEAYEVFAVEVVNKYLPVNKRYVSRTRWEKN
;
A
#
# COMPACT_ATOMS: atom_id res chain seq x y z
N MET A 1 -5.57 -5.94 -17.54
CA MET A 1 -6.86 -6.45 -17.00
C MET A 1 -7.88 -5.35 -16.69
N LYS A 2 -7.72 -4.50 -15.65
CA LYS A 2 -8.73 -3.49 -15.28
C LYS A 2 -9.02 -2.47 -16.40
N LEU A 3 -7.97 -1.90 -16.98
CA LEU A 3 -8.07 -0.96 -18.11
C LEU A 3 -8.79 -1.59 -19.32
N GLU A 4 -8.52 -2.85 -19.63
CA GLU A 4 -9.17 -3.55 -20.75
C GLU A 4 -10.66 -3.76 -20.50
N VAL A 5 -11.03 -4.10 -19.26
CA VAL A 5 -12.43 -4.19 -18.83
C VAL A 5 -13.10 -2.82 -18.89
N GLU A 6 -12.45 -1.75 -18.44
CA GLU A 6 -12.97 -0.38 -18.52
C GLU A 6 -13.20 0.07 -19.97
N VAL A 7 -12.28 -0.26 -20.88
CA VAL A 7 -12.42 0.00 -22.32
C VAL A 7 -13.59 -0.79 -22.91
N LEU A 8 -13.71 -2.07 -22.58
CA LEU A 8 -14.84 -2.90 -23.02
C LEU A 8 -16.18 -2.36 -22.51
N LEU A 9 -16.25 -1.95 -21.24
CA LEU A 9 -17.44 -1.34 -20.65
C LEU A 9 -17.78 0.00 -21.31
N SER A 10 -16.79 0.83 -21.59
CA SER A 10 -16.99 2.10 -22.29
C SER A 10 -17.57 1.89 -23.70
N ASN A 11 -17.03 0.92 -24.44
CA ASN A 11 -17.54 0.54 -25.76
C ASN A 11 -18.96 -0.02 -25.68
N LEU A 12 -19.25 -0.86 -24.68
CA LEU A 12 -20.60 -1.40 -24.44
C LEU A 12 -21.61 -0.27 -24.17
N LYS A 13 -21.26 0.69 -23.31
CA LYS A 13 -22.11 1.86 -23.01
C LYS A 13 -22.37 2.70 -24.25
N ALA A 14 -21.33 3.00 -25.04
CA ALA A 14 -21.49 3.73 -26.29
C ALA A 14 -22.43 3.01 -27.27
N TYR A 15 -22.35 1.68 -27.31
CA TYR A 15 -23.25 0.85 -28.11
C TYR A 15 -24.68 0.85 -27.57
N LEU A 16 -24.89 0.78 -26.25
CA LEU A 16 -26.21 0.85 -25.62
C LEU A 16 -26.90 2.20 -25.91
N VAL A 17 -26.18 3.32 -25.82
CA VAL A 17 -26.71 4.65 -26.19
C VAL A 17 -27.12 4.69 -27.67
N LYS A 18 -26.30 4.08 -28.55
CA LYS A 18 -26.65 3.96 -29.96
C LYS A 18 -27.91 3.11 -30.15
N LEU A 19 -28.06 2.01 -29.41
CA LEU A 19 -29.26 1.18 -29.47
C LEU A 19 -30.51 1.93 -29.02
N GLU A 20 -30.43 2.71 -27.93
CA GLU A 20 -31.54 3.55 -27.45
C GLU A 20 -31.99 4.57 -28.52
N SER A 21 -31.08 5.06 -29.35
CA SER A 21 -31.45 5.96 -30.47
C SER A 21 -32.36 5.31 -31.52
N TYR A 22 -32.39 3.97 -31.61
CA TYR A 22 -33.30 3.22 -32.47
C TYR A 22 -34.66 2.91 -31.80
N HIS A 23 -34.86 3.28 -30.53
CA HIS A 23 -36.12 3.07 -29.82
C HIS A 23 -37.15 4.17 -30.16
N ILE A 24 -37.71 4.07 -31.36
CA ILE A 24 -38.63 5.08 -31.92
C ILE A 24 -40.01 5.05 -31.22
N GLU A 25 -40.57 3.85 -30.98
CA GLU A 25 -41.88 3.68 -30.33
C GLU A 25 -41.73 3.43 -28.83
N LYS A 26 -41.78 4.52 -28.04
CA LYS A 26 -41.59 4.46 -26.58
C LYS A 26 -42.67 3.67 -25.82
N LYS A 27 -43.78 3.32 -26.47
CA LYS A 27 -44.82 2.45 -25.90
C LYS A 27 -44.41 0.97 -25.86
N ILE A 28 -43.48 0.55 -26.72
CA ILE A 28 -42.88 -0.78 -26.65
C ILE A 28 -41.82 -0.72 -25.56
N ILE A 29 -42.09 -1.36 -24.43
CA ILE A 29 -41.15 -1.37 -23.30
C ILE A 29 -39.96 -2.26 -23.68
N TRP A 30 -38.78 -1.65 -23.87
CA TRP A 30 -37.52 -2.39 -23.82
C TRP A 30 -37.21 -2.72 -22.35
N GLY A 31 -36.50 -3.83 -22.10
CA GLY A 31 -36.05 -4.16 -20.74
C GLY A 31 -35.20 -3.02 -20.14
N GLU A 32 -35.07 -2.99 -18.81
CA GLU A 32 -34.24 -2.00 -18.12
C GLU A 32 -32.83 -1.97 -18.71
N ASN A 33 -32.29 -0.76 -18.91
CA ASN A 33 -30.92 -0.60 -19.40
C ASN A 33 -29.96 -1.24 -18.38
N PRO A 34 -29.21 -2.30 -18.77
CA PRO A 34 -28.37 -3.01 -17.84
C PRO A 34 -27.09 -2.23 -17.48
N SER A 35 -26.82 -1.05 -18.05
CA SER A 35 -25.57 -0.30 -17.84
C SER A 35 -25.26 -0.04 -16.38
N ASP A 36 -26.25 0.40 -15.61
CA ASP A 36 -26.07 0.79 -14.21
C ASP A 36 -25.85 -0.44 -13.31
N ASP A 37 -26.43 -1.58 -13.69
CA ASP A 37 -26.24 -2.87 -13.00
C ASP A 37 -24.87 -3.48 -13.36
N ILE A 38 -24.43 -3.33 -14.61
CA ILE A 38 -23.11 -3.78 -15.08
C ILE A 38 -21.99 -3.01 -14.37
N ASP A 39 -22.08 -1.68 -14.26
CA ASP A 39 -21.08 -0.87 -13.58
C ASP A 39 -20.96 -1.27 -12.11
N LYS A 40 -22.09 -1.35 -11.40
CA LYS A 40 -22.13 -1.74 -9.99
C LYS A 40 -21.56 -3.14 -9.77
N ARG A 41 -21.96 -4.12 -10.58
CA ARG A 41 -21.44 -5.50 -10.47
C ARG A 41 -19.96 -5.57 -10.80
N THR A 42 -19.50 -4.81 -11.79
CA THR A 42 -18.08 -4.81 -12.17
C THR A 42 -17.24 -4.18 -11.07
N GLU A 43 -17.67 -3.04 -10.53
CA GLU A 43 -17.00 -2.39 -9.41
C GLU A 43 -16.98 -3.31 -8.18
N GLN A 44 -18.10 -3.96 -7.85
CA GLN A 44 -18.18 -4.92 -6.76
C GLN A 44 -17.22 -6.10 -6.98
N ASN A 45 -17.19 -6.67 -8.18
CA ASN A 45 -16.27 -7.76 -8.50
C ASN A 45 -14.80 -7.32 -8.35
N PHE A 46 -14.44 -6.13 -8.83
CA PHE A 46 -13.09 -5.59 -8.68
C PHE A 46 -12.70 -5.37 -7.21
N LYS A 47 -13.64 -5.08 -6.32
CA LYS A 47 -13.39 -4.97 -4.88
C LYS A 47 -13.16 -6.32 -4.21
N GLU A 48 -13.81 -7.38 -4.69
CA GLU A 48 -13.68 -8.72 -4.10
C GLU A 48 -12.49 -9.53 -4.64
N ILE A 49 -12.03 -9.23 -5.86
CA ILE A 49 -10.93 -9.95 -6.53
C ILE A 49 -9.65 -9.99 -5.70
N PRO A 50 -9.11 -8.87 -5.14
CA PRO A 50 -7.84 -8.89 -4.45
C PRO A 50 -7.83 -9.91 -3.30
N THR A 51 -8.85 -9.91 -2.45
CA THR A 51 -8.96 -10.84 -1.31
C THR A 51 -9.03 -12.31 -1.76
N LYS A 52 -9.81 -12.61 -2.81
CA LYS A 52 -9.90 -13.98 -3.34
C LYS A 52 -8.58 -14.41 -3.98
N TRP A 53 -7.94 -13.51 -4.73
CA TRP A 53 -6.68 -13.78 -5.40
C TRP A 53 -5.55 -14.01 -4.40
N SER A 54 -5.42 -13.19 -3.35
CA SER A 54 -4.43 -13.42 -2.28
C SER A 54 -4.55 -14.82 -1.69
N LYS A 55 -5.76 -15.26 -1.36
CA LYS A 55 -5.99 -16.59 -0.79
C LYS A 55 -5.61 -17.71 -1.77
N CYS A 56 -6.02 -17.58 -3.03
CA CYS A 56 -5.70 -18.57 -4.06
C CYS A 56 -4.20 -18.62 -4.39
N ALA A 57 -3.54 -17.48 -4.53
CA ALA A 57 -2.12 -17.39 -4.84
C ALA A 57 -1.25 -17.95 -3.70
N SER A 58 -1.58 -17.61 -2.45
CA SER A 58 -0.91 -18.16 -1.27
C SER A 58 -1.11 -19.66 -1.17
N ALA A 59 -2.34 -20.16 -1.29
CA ALA A 59 -2.63 -21.60 -1.24
C ALA A 59 -1.92 -22.37 -2.36
N PHE A 60 -1.97 -21.85 -3.59
CA PHE A 60 -1.27 -22.44 -4.73
C PHE A 60 0.23 -22.53 -4.48
N THR A 61 0.85 -21.45 -3.99
CA THR A 61 2.28 -21.40 -3.72
C THR A 61 2.68 -22.41 -2.64
N LEU A 62 1.93 -22.51 -1.55
CA LEU A 62 2.20 -23.48 -0.49
C LEU A 62 2.06 -24.93 -0.98
N CYS A 63 1.06 -25.23 -1.81
CA CYS A 63 0.86 -26.57 -2.36
C CYS A 63 1.96 -27.00 -3.34
N HIS A 64 2.62 -26.04 -3.99
CA HIS A 64 3.62 -26.30 -5.02
C HIS A 64 5.01 -25.75 -4.63
N TRP A 65 5.28 -25.59 -3.33
CA TRP A 65 6.50 -24.95 -2.83
C TRP A 65 7.77 -25.61 -3.38
N GLU A 66 7.86 -26.94 -3.31
CA GLU A 66 9.02 -27.72 -3.79
C GLU A 66 9.21 -27.68 -5.32
N GLU A 67 8.19 -27.24 -6.07
CA GLU A 67 8.23 -27.13 -7.52
C GLU A 67 7.83 -25.74 -8.03
N HIS A 68 8.08 -24.71 -7.22
CA HIS A 68 7.76 -23.32 -7.54
C HIS A 68 8.37 -22.85 -8.87
N ASP A 69 9.57 -23.33 -9.19
CA ASP A 69 10.29 -23.04 -10.44
C ASP A 69 9.59 -23.55 -11.71
N LYS A 70 8.58 -24.44 -11.59
CA LYS A 70 7.81 -24.97 -12.73
C LYS A 70 6.63 -24.08 -13.14
N PHE A 71 6.32 -23.06 -12.35
CA PHE A 71 5.15 -22.19 -12.55
C PHE A 71 5.57 -20.73 -12.67
N PRO A 72 4.79 -19.88 -13.36
CA PRO A 72 4.98 -18.43 -13.32
C PRO A 72 4.92 -17.88 -11.89
N ASP A 73 5.50 -16.70 -11.65
CA ASP A 73 5.45 -16.03 -10.35
C ASP A 73 4.06 -15.44 -10.05
N LEU A 74 3.08 -16.32 -9.81
CA LEU A 74 1.71 -15.97 -9.47
C LEU A 74 1.63 -15.23 -8.13
N LEU A 75 2.52 -15.54 -7.19
CA LEU A 75 2.56 -14.91 -5.87
C LEU A 75 3.05 -13.46 -5.97
N GLY A 76 4.15 -13.22 -6.68
CA GLY A 76 4.68 -11.88 -6.89
C GLY A 76 3.73 -10.99 -7.67
N GLU A 77 3.10 -11.51 -8.72
CA GLU A 77 2.06 -10.78 -9.45
C GLU A 77 0.86 -10.44 -8.56
N CYS A 78 0.38 -11.40 -7.76
CA CYS A 78 -0.69 -11.18 -6.81
C CYS A 78 -0.31 -10.14 -5.75
N TYR A 79 0.90 -10.21 -5.22
CA TYR A 79 1.42 -9.26 -4.24
C TYR A 79 1.46 -7.84 -4.80
N ASN A 80 2.01 -7.66 -6.00
CA ASN A 80 2.05 -6.36 -6.67
C ASN A 80 0.65 -5.79 -6.90
N TYR A 81 -0.29 -6.62 -7.36
CA TYR A 81 -1.67 -6.19 -7.56
C TYR A 81 -2.37 -5.79 -6.25
N VAL A 82 -2.14 -6.54 -5.17
CA VAL A 82 -2.69 -6.21 -3.84
C VAL A 82 -2.14 -4.88 -3.35
N CYS A 83 -0.82 -4.65 -3.44
CA CYS A 83 -0.22 -3.38 -3.05
C CYS A 83 -0.78 -2.22 -3.88
N GLU A 84 -0.84 -2.37 -5.20
CA GLU A 84 -1.38 -1.36 -6.11
C GLU A 84 -2.85 -1.04 -5.81
N PHE A 85 -3.67 -2.06 -5.55
CA PHE A 85 -5.07 -1.88 -5.16
C PHE A 85 -5.21 -1.08 -3.85
N LEU A 86 -4.32 -1.31 -2.88
CA LEU A 86 -4.32 -0.59 -1.62
C LEU A 86 -3.91 0.88 -1.80
N ILE A 87 -2.92 1.16 -2.64
CA ILE A 87 -2.52 2.52 -3.01
C ILE A 87 -3.66 3.26 -3.72
N GLU A 88 -4.31 2.64 -4.71
CA GLU A 88 -5.49 3.21 -5.35
C GLU A 88 -6.64 3.48 -4.36
N SER A 89 -6.84 2.58 -3.38
CA SER A 89 -7.88 2.74 -2.36
C SER A 89 -7.58 3.94 -1.45
N LEU A 90 -6.31 4.20 -1.14
CA LEU A 90 -5.89 5.40 -0.41
C LEU A 90 -6.12 6.68 -1.21
N GLU A 91 -5.78 6.68 -2.50
CA GLU A 91 -6.04 7.83 -3.40
C GLU A 91 -7.53 8.18 -3.48
N LYS A 92 -8.37 7.15 -3.55
CA LYS A 92 -9.83 7.27 -3.59
C LYS A 92 -10.45 7.51 -2.21
N MET A 93 -9.65 7.39 -1.14
CA MET A 93 -10.10 7.41 0.25
C MET A 93 -11.20 6.36 0.53
N ASP A 94 -11.16 5.23 -0.17
CA ASP A 94 -12.10 4.11 -0.01
C ASP A 94 -11.64 3.20 1.13
N PHE A 95 -11.99 3.60 2.35
CA PHE A 95 -11.69 2.82 3.55
C PHE A 95 -12.28 1.41 3.51
N SER A 96 -13.46 1.23 2.91
CA SER A 96 -14.12 -0.07 2.90
C SER A 96 -13.28 -1.08 2.12
N SER A 97 -12.91 -0.72 0.89
CA SER A 97 -12.06 -1.56 0.04
C SER A 97 -10.66 -1.74 0.63
N PHE A 98 -10.06 -0.67 1.16
CA PHE A 98 -8.75 -0.74 1.80
C PHE A 98 -8.76 -1.72 2.98
N SER A 99 -9.72 -1.59 3.90
CA SER A 99 -9.76 -2.38 5.13
C SER A 99 -9.99 -3.87 4.89
N GLU A 100 -10.73 -4.23 3.85
CA GLU A 100 -10.98 -5.63 3.51
C GLU A 100 -9.74 -6.30 2.92
N VAL A 101 -9.02 -5.61 2.06
CA VAL A 101 -7.83 -6.15 1.38
C VAL A 101 -6.60 -6.11 2.29
N TYR A 102 -6.42 -5.03 3.05
CA TYR A 102 -5.24 -4.78 3.87
C TYR A 102 -4.96 -5.88 4.91
N LYS A 103 -6.01 -6.50 5.46
CA LYS A 103 -5.90 -7.61 6.42
C LYS A 103 -5.10 -8.79 5.89
N ASN A 104 -5.11 -9.01 4.57
CA ASN A 104 -4.38 -10.11 3.94
C ASN A 104 -2.94 -9.73 3.55
N LEU A 105 -2.58 -8.44 3.59
CA LEU A 105 -1.31 -7.93 3.08
C LEU A 105 -0.10 -8.53 3.82
N TRP A 106 -0.19 -8.67 5.15
CA TRP A 106 0.92 -9.22 5.93
C TRP A 106 1.27 -10.66 5.54
N GLU A 107 0.25 -11.53 5.44
CA GLU A 107 0.46 -12.94 5.12
C GLU A 107 1.09 -13.13 3.75
N ILE A 108 0.61 -12.40 2.74
CA ILE A 108 1.18 -12.46 1.40
C ILE A 108 2.58 -11.83 1.34
N ALA A 109 2.83 -10.75 2.10
CA ALA A 109 4.15 -10.10 2.14
C ALA A 109 5.23 -11.03 2.72
N ILE A 110 4.92 -11.76 3.79
CA ILE A 110 5.85 -12.71 4.41
C ILE A 110 6.06 -13.94 3.53
N LEU A 111 4.99 -14.49 2.94
CA LEU A 111 5.14 -15.62 2.03
C LEU A 111 5.97 -15.26 0.79
N TYR A 112 5.76 -14.06 0.24
CA TYR A 112 6.54 -13.59 -0.89
C TYR A 112 7.99 -13.27 -0.51
N GLN A 113 8.22 -12.73 0.69
CA GLN A 113 9.57 -12.55 1.24
C GLN A 113 10.34 -13.87 1.29
N GLU A 114 9.69 -14.95 1.75
CA GLU A 114 10.32 -16.28 1.81
C GLU A 114 10.62 -16.82 0.40
N LYS A 115 9.73 -16.59 -0.57
CA LYS A 115 9.99 -16.97 -1.95
C LYS A 115 11.21 -16.22 -2.52
N ILE A 116 11.26 -14.89 -2.30
CA ILE A 116 12.42 -14.07 -2.69
C ILE A 116 13.69 -14.60 -2.04
N ARG A 117 13.65 -14.98 -0.75
CA ARG A 117 14.81 -15.57 -0.06
C ARG A 117 15.29 -16.84 -0.75
N GLU A 118 14.40 -17.76 -1.12
CA GLU A 118 14.77 -18.99 -1.81
C GLU A 118 15.40 -18.71 -3.19
N ASP A 119 14.85 -17.76 -3.94
CA ASP A 119 15.39 -17.37 -5.25
C ASP A 119 16.78 -16.72 -5.13
N LEU A 120 16.98 -15.88 -4.11
CA LEU A 120 18.23 -15.16 -3.91
C LEU A 120 19.36 -16.03 -3.32
N ILE A 121 19.05 -17.07 -2.53
CA ILE A 121 20.08 -18.01 -2.00
C ILE A 121 20.79 -18.76 -3.14
N LYS A 122 20.15 -18.90 -4.31
CA LYS A 122 20.73 -19.54 -5.50
C LYS A 122 21.79 -18.66 -6.21
N ILE A 123 21.93 -17.37 -5.84
CA ILE A 123 22.86 -16.43 -6.49
C ILE A 123 24.25 -16.51 -5.81
N GLU A 124 25.22 -17.12 -6.50
CA GLU A 124 26.61 -17.28 -6.00
C GLU A 124 27.45 -15.98 -6.05
N GLU A 125 26.99 -14.94 -6.77
CA GLU A 125 27.78 -13.73 -6.99
C GLU A 125 27.85 -12.81 -5.75
N TYR A 126 29.00 -12.87 -5.07
CA TYR A 126 29.32 -12.11 -3.86
C TYR A 126 29.22 -10.58 -4.00
N ASN A 127 29.14 -10.05 -5.22
CA ASN A 127 29.23 -8.61 -5.51
C ASN A 127 27.88 -7.86 -5.41
N ASN A 128 26.75 -8.54 -5.18
CA ASN A 128 25.42 -7.91 -5.14
C ASN A 128 24.67 -8.07 -3.80
N LYS A 129 25.41 -8.07 -2.67
CA LYS A 129 24.80 -8.25 -1.33
C LYS A 129 23.76 -7.19 -0.99
N ASP A 130 24.00 -5.93 -1.36
CA ASP A 130 23.05 -4.84 -1.12
C ASP A 130 21.76 -5.05 -1.92
N GLY A 131 21.85 -5.40 -3.20
CA GLY A 131 20.67 -5.69 -4.02
C GLY A 131 19.87 -6.89 -3.51
N ILE A 132 20.54 -7.92 -3.01
CA ILE A 132 19.90 -9.08 -2.35
C ILE A 132 19.15 -8.63 -1.10
N LEU A 133 19.78 -7.84 -0.24
CA LEU A 133 19.16 -7.33 0.99
C LEU A 133 17.94 -6.44 0.68
N VAL A 134 18.06 -5.53 -0.28
CA VAL A 134 16.95 -4.65 -0.70
C VAL A 134 15.79 -5.46 -1.26
N ALA A 135 16.07 -6.43 -2.14
CA ALA A 135 15.03 -7.30 -2.70
C ALA A 135 14.32 -8.09 -1.60
N TYR A 136 15.07 -8.68 -0.67
CA TYR A 136 14.52 -9.43 0.45
C TYR A 136 13.72 -8.55 1.43
N SER A 137 14.16 -7.34 1.75
CA SER A 137 13.45 -6.46 2.70
C SER A 137 12.27 -5.73 2.06
N SER A 138 12.19 -5.70 0.73
CA SER A 138 11.23 -4.88 -0.01
C SER A 138 9.78 -5.10 0.41
N THR A 139 9.37 -6.34 0.65
CA THR A 139 7.97 -6.65 1.00
C THR A 139 7.57 -6.08 2.36
N ILE A 140 8.50 -6.04 3.31
CA ILE A 140 8.29 -5.43 4.64
C ILE A 140 8.33 -3.91 4.54
N VAL A 141 9.23 -3.36 3.73
CA VAL A 141 9.30 -1.92 3.44
C VAL A 141 7.99 -1.43 2.81
N GLU A 142 7.44 -2.18 1.87
CA GLU A 142 6.17 -1.85 1.20
C GLU A 142 4.95 -2.00 2.09
N TYR A 143 4.92 -3.05 2.93
CA TYR A 143 3.95 -3.13 4.01
C TYR A 143 4.02 -1.88 4.89
N GLY A 144 5.24 -1.43 5.24
CA GLY A 144 5.48 -0.21 5.98
C GLY A 144 5.00 1.04 5.25
N TYR A 145 5.27 1.19 3.94
CA TYR A 145 4.80 2.32 3.14
C TYR A 145 3.28 2.41 3.14
N ILE A 146 2.58 1.33 2.78
CA ILE A 146 1.12 1.28 2.71
C ILE A 146 0.49 1.58 4.08
N SER A 147 1.04 0.95 5.14
CA SER A 147 0.61 1.19 6.52
C SER A 147 0.82 2.64 6.94
N GLY A 148 1.97 3.20 6.60
CA GLY A 148 2.35 4.58 6.86
C GLY A 148 1.43 5.58 6.18
N TYR A 149 1.18 5.40 4.88
CA TYR A 149 0.28 6.27 4.12
C TYR A 149 -1.13 6.25 4.71
N ALA A 150 -1.66 5.08 5.05
CA ALA A 150 -2.96 4.96 5.70
C ALA A 150 -2.99 5.68 7.06
N TYR A 151 -1.93 5.55 7.85
CA TYR A 151 -1.81 6.23 9.15
C TYR A 151 -1.79 7.75 8.98
N ILE A 152 -0.96 8.26 8.06
CA ILE A 152 -0.85 9.68 7.73
C ILE A 152 -2.18 10.22 7.22
N LEU A 153 -2.85 9.50 6.31
CA LEU A 153 -4.17 9.89 5.80
C LEU A 153 -5.17 10.06 6.95
N GLY A 154 -5.27 9.06 7.83
CA GLY A 154 -6.14 9.11 9.00
C GLY A 154 -5.86 10.32 9.91
N GLU A 155 -4.60 10.68 10.06
CA GLU A 155 -4.19 11.88 10.80
C GLU A 155 -4.59 13.17 10.08
N ILE A 156 -4.39 13.27 8.76
CA ILE A 156 -4.73 14.46 7.94
C ILE A 156 -6.23 14.74 7.96
N ILE A 157 -7.06 13.71 7.78
CA ILE A 157 -8.52 13.87 7.70
C ILE A 157 -9.20 13.80 9.08
N GLY A 158 -8.44 13.51 10.15
CA GLY A 158 -8.98 13.37 11.51
C GLY A 158 -9.87 12.14 11.70
N GLU A 159 -9.70 11.10 10.88
CA GLU A 159 -10.47 9.86 10.97
C GLU A 159 -9.64 8.72 11.56
N GLU A 160 -9.83 8.46 12.86
CA GLU A 160 -9.13 7.42 13.62
C GLU A 160 -9.27 6.01 13.04
N LYS A 161 -10.32 5.74 12.26
CA LYS A 161 -10.60 4.40 11.70
C LYS A 161 -9.42 3.85 10.88
N TRP A 162 -8.69 4.72 10.17
CA TRP A 162 -7.50 4.35 9.41
C TRP A 162 -6.37 3.94 10.35
N LYS A 163 -6.03 4.78 11.33
CA LYS A 163 -4.98 4.49 12.32
C LYS A 163 -5.31 3.25 13.14
N ASN A 164 -6.56 3.08 13.55
CA ASN A 164 -7.03 1.92 14.31
C ASN A 164 -6.86 0.64 13.52
N LEU A 165 -7.26 0.61 12.24
CA LEU A 165 -7.06 -0.55 11.37
C LEU A 165 -5.59 -0.98 11.32
N ILE A 166 -4.65 -0.04 11.15
CA ILE A 166 -3.21 -0.35 11.10
C ILE A 166 -2.72 -0.92 12.45
N ASN A 167 -3.09 -0.27 13.55
CA ASN A 167 -2.70 -0.71 14.89
C ASN A 167 -3.29 -2.08 15.25
N GLU A 168 -4.55 -2.32 14.93
CA GLU A 168 -5.25 -3.58 15.21
C GLU A 168 -4.70 -4.72 14.35
N SER A 169 -4.53 -4.50 13.05
CA SER A 169 -3.95 -5.52 12.16
C SER A 169 -2.53 -5.88 12.59
N PHE A 170 -1.70 -4.89 12.94
CA PHE A 170 -0.35 -5.19 13.42
C PHE A 170 -0.35 -5.87 14.79
N LYS A 171 -1.28 -5.53 15.67
CA LYS A 171 -1.46 -6.25 16.94
C LYS A 171 -1.80 -7.73 16.72
N GLU A 172 -2.61 -8.04 15.71
CA GLU A 172 -2.92 -9.43 15.34
C GLU A 172 -1.68 -10.16 14.81
N VAL A 173 -0.86 -9.50 13.98
CA VAL A 173 0.45 -10.03 13.54
C VAL A 173 1.31 -10.42 14.73
N ILE A 174 1.45 -9.53 15.70
CA ILE A 174 2.24 -9.78 16.92
C ILE A 174 1.64 -10.91 17.76
N LYS A 175 0.31 -10.99 17.87
CA LYS A 175 -0.35 -12.05 18.65
C LYS A 175 -0.20 -13.43 18.01
N ASN A 176 -0.18 -13.49 16.68
CA ASN A 176 -0.13 -14.74 15.92
C ASN A 176 1.31 -15.22 15.63
N SER A 177 2.33 -14.43 15.98
CA SER A 177 3.73 -14.83 15.79
C SER A 177 4.14 -15.93 16.77
N PHE A 178 4.79 -16.98 16.27
CA PHE A 178 5.39 -18.03 17.11
C PHE A 178 6.67 -17.57 17.83
N GLU A 179 7.26 -16.47 17.37
CA GLU A 179 8.45 -15.88 17.98
C GLU A 179 8.09 -14.94 19.15
N ASN A 180 9.10 -14.60 19.95
CA ASN A 180 8.98 -13.49 20.89
C ASN A 180 8.65 -12.20 20.12
N ASN A 181 7.53 -11.54 20.47
CA ASN A 181 7.07 -10.27 19.90
C ASN A 181 8.20 -9.25 19.67
N GLU A 182 9.13 -9.16 20.63
CA GLU A 182 10.28 -8.26 20.56
C GLU A 182 11.21 -8.61 19.38
N LYS A 183 11.52 -9.90 19.18
CA LYS A 183 12.38 -10.38 18.09
C LYS A 183 11.77 -10.13 16.71
N LEU A 184 10.47 -10.37 16.57
CA LEU A 184 9.75 -10.07 15.34
C LEU A 184 9.82 -8.57 15.04
N CYS A 185 9.56 -7.72 16.03
CA CYS A 185 9.65 -6.27 15.87
C CYS A 185 11.08 -5.80 15.54
N GLU A 186 12.10 -6.39 16.16
CA GLU A 186 13.51 -6.12 15.81
C GLU A 186 13.82 -6.50 14.36
N LYS A 187 13.30 -7.64 13.88
CA LYS A 187 13.47 -8.07 12.49
C LYS A 187 12.79 -7.11 11.51
N ILE A 188 11.55 -6.69 11.82
CA ILE A 188 10.84 -5.69 11.02
C ILE A 188 11.64 -4.38 10.97
N ILE A 189 12.14 -3.90 12.12
CA ILE A 189 12.99 -2.70 12.17
C ILE A 189 14.26 -2.87 11.34
N PHE A 190 14.89 -4.04 11.39
CA PHE A 190 16.06 -4.33 10.57
C PHE A 190 15.71 -4.18 9.09
N ASP A 191 14.62 -4.80 8.62
CA ASP A 191 14.20 -4.74 7.23
C ASP A 191 13.82 -3.30 6.80
N LEU A 192 13.13 -2.54 7.66
CA LEU A 192 12.78 -1.14 7.41
C LEU A 192 14.00 -0.19 7.39
N ASN A 193 15.12 -0.58 8.00
CA ASN A 193 16.36 0.20 7.95
C ASN A 193 17.23 -0.13 6.73
N ILE A 194 16.96 -1.21 6.00
CA ILE A 194 17.77 -1.59 4.83
C ILE A 194 17.89 -0.45 3.81
N PRO A 195 16.81 0.25 3.39
CA PRO A 195 16.91 1.37 2.44
C PRO A 195 17.85 2.49 2.89
N ASN A 196 18.05 2.65 4.20
CA ASN A 196 18.93 3.68 4.79
C ASN A 196 20.38 3.21 4.94
N SER A 197 20.64 1.90 4.84
CA SER A 197 21.93 1.28 5.15
C SER A 197 22.70 0.77 3.94
N THR A 198 22.02 0.63 2.80
CA THR A 198 22.61 0.14 1.54
C THR A 198 23.17 1.27 0.69
N MET A 199 24.07 0.95 -0.25
CA MET A 199 24.64 1.92 -1.16
C MET A 199 23.54 2.69 -1.93
N PRO A 200 23.67 4.01 -2.14
CA PRO A 200 22.73 4.77 -2.95
C PRO A 200 22.82 4.32 -4.41
N PHE A 201 21.86 3.49 -4.81
CA PHE A 201 21.69 2.98 -6.15
C PHE A 201 20.18 2.87 -6.47
N ILE A 202 19.84 2.72 -7.75
CA ILE A 202 18.46 2.48 -8.15
C ILE A 202 18.21 0.97 -8.13
N TYR A 203 17.38 0.52 -7.22
CA TYR A 203 16.96 -0.87 -7.10
C TYR A 203 15.68 -1.14 -7.89
N ASN A 204 15.39 -2.42 -8.11
CA ASN A 204 14.26 -2.89 -8.90
C ASN A 204 12.89 -2.36 -8.44
N ARG A 205 12.71 -2.13 -7.14
CA ARG A 205 11.44 -1.66 -6.54
C ARG A 205 11.31 -0.15 -6.46
N ASP A 206 12.39 0.61 -6.66
CA ASP A 206 12.39 2.06 -6.45
C ASP A 206 11.41 2.79 -7.37
N SER A 207 11.27 2.32 -8.62
CA SER A 207 10.31 2.90 -9.57
C SER A 207 8.86 2.81 -9.07
N ILE A 208 8.50 1.70 -8.42
CA ILE A 208 7.18 1.48 -7.84
C ILE A 208 7.00 2.37 -6.60
N HIS A 209 8.01 2.44 -5.73
CA HIS A 209 7.92 3.27 -4.52
C HIS A 209 7.81 4.77 -4.84
N ILE A 210 8.54 5.22 -5.86
CA ILE A 210 8.47 6.60 -6.36
C ILE A 210 7.07 6.89 -6.93
N ASP A 211 6.50 6.00 -7.74
CA ASP A 211 5.15 6.15 -8.30
C ASP A 211 4.11 6.27 -7.18
N TRP A 212 4.11 5.35 -6.21
CA TRP A 212 3.21 5.39 -5.07
C TRP A 212 3.33 6.68 -4.27
N LYS A 213 4.56 7.09 -3.97
CA LYS A 213 4.83 8.34 -3.24
C LYS A 213 4.26 9.53 -3.98
N GLN A 214 4.53 9.68 -5.27
CA GLN A 214 4.04 10.80 -6.07
C GLN A 214 2.51 10.85 -6.09
N ARG A 215 1.85 9.72 -6.30
CA ARG A 215 0.39 9.63 -6.37
C ARG A 215 -0.27 9.95 -5.02
N ILE A 216 0.26 9.42 -3.92
CA ILE A 216 -0.26 9.67 -2.58
C ILE A 216 0.02 11.09 -2.12
N GLU A 217 1.23 11.61 -2.31
CA GLU A 217 1.56 13.01 -1.99
C GLU A 217 0.70 13.98 -2.80
N PHE A 218 0.49 13.68 -4.09
CA PHE A 218 -0.44 14.43 -4.92
C PHE A 218 -1.87 14.38 -4.36
N LYS A 219 -2.32 13.24 -3.87
CA LYS A 219 -3.63 13.16 -3.22
C LYS A 219 -3.66 14.02 -1.96
N PHE A 220 -2.70 13.86 -1.06
CA PHE A 220 -2.68 14.50 0.26
C PHE A 220 -2.60 16.02 0.16
N ARG A 221 -1.71 16.55 -0.70
CA ARG A 221 -1.57 18.01 -0.89
C ARG A 221 -2.84 18.69 -1.39
N ASN A 222 -3.72 17.95 -2.06
CA ASN A 222 -4.97 18.44 -2.63
C ASN A 222 -6.20 18.16 -1.73
N LEU A 223 -5.99 17.76 -0.47
CA LEU A 223 -7.09 17.61 0.49
C LEU A 223 -7.51 18.98 1.05
N ASP A 224 -8.80 19.30 0.93
CA ASP A 224 -9.37 20.57 1.38
C ASP A 224 -9.31 20.79 2.91
N CYS A 225 -9.06 19.74 3.69
CA CYS A 225 -8.95 19.84 5.15
C CYS A 225 -7.65 20.48 5.62
N LEU A 226 -6.62 20.55 4.77
CA LEU A 226 -5.32 21.14 5.12
C LEU A 226 -5.39 22.67 5.05
N LYS A 227 -5.08 23.33 6.17
CA LYS A 227 -5.06 24.79 6.28
C LYS A 227 -3.65 25.30 6.40
N TRP A 228 -3.28 26.27 5.59
CA TRP A 228 -1.94 26.83 5.53
C TRP A 228 -1.93 28.28 5.99
N ARG A 229 -0.86 28.66 6.71
CA ARG A 229 -0.57 30.05 7.07
C ARG A 229 0.70 30.48 6.35
N ASP A 230 0.66 31.65 5.73
CA ASP A 230 1.86 32.25 5.14
C ASP A 230 2.78 32.79 6.25
N GLU A 231 4.02 32.31 6.28
CA GLU A 231 5.09 32.81 7.15
C GLU A 231 6.31 33.19 6.30
N LYS A 232 6.47 34.49 6.03
CA LYS A 232 7.56 35.11 5.25
C LYS A 232 7.89 34.45 3.91
N PHE A 233 8.59 33.32 3.95
CA PHE A 233 9.13 32.58 2.80
C PHE A 233 8.53 31.18 2.64
N MET A 234 7.64 30.75 3.53
CA MET A 234 7.06 29.41 3.54
C MET A 234 5.61 29.41 3.95
N LYS A 235 4.89 28.35 3.57
CA LYS A 235 3.55 28.05 4.09
C LYS A 235 3.69 27.02 5.19
N VAL A 236 3.20 27.35 6.38
CA VAL A 236 3.23 26.48 7.55
C VAL A 236 1.85 25.87 7.76
N LEU A 237 1.81 24.57 8.03
CA LEU A 237 0.56 23.86 8.28
C LEU A 237 -0.04 24.31 9.62
N VAL A 238 -1.31 24.68 9.59
CA VAL A 238 -2.10 24.98 10.80
C VAL A 238 -2.71 23.68 11.31
N THR A 239 -2.10 23.08 12.31
CA THR A 239 -2.56 21.84 12.94
C THR A 239 -2.13 21.77 14.40
N GLU A 240 -2.85 21.02 15.21
CA GLU A 240 -2.44 20.65 16.57
C GLU A 240 -1.68 19.32 16.61
N SER A 241 -1.70 18.54 15.53
CA SER A 241 -1.01 17.26 15.46
C SER A 241 0.50 17.45 15.41
N ASN A 242 1.21 16.91 16.40
CA ASN A 242 2.68 16.90 16.42
C ASN A 242 3.24 16.04 15.27
N LEU A 243 2.58 14.94 14.94
CA LEU A 243 2.95 14.10 13.80
C LEU A 243 2.89 14.91 12.50
N LEU A 244 1.77 15.59 12.22
CA LEU A 244 1.64 16.39 11.00
C LEU A 244 2.62 17.58 10.96
N LYS A 245 2.90 18.23 12.10
CA LYS A 245 3.95 19.26 12.18
C LYS A 245 5.33 18.69 11.81
N ALA A 246 5.62 17.48 12.22
CA ALA A 246 6.87 16.79 11.90
C ALA A 246 6.97 16.42 10.41
N ILE A 247 5.91 15.81 9.84
CA ILE A 247 5.99 15.15 8.53
C ILE A 247 5.49 15.99 7.36
N ILE A 248 4.65 17.01 7.60
CA ILE A 248 4.10 17.94 6.59
C ILE A 248 4.02 19.38 7.11
N GLY A 249 4.80 19.74 8.14
CA GLY A 249 4.65 21.01 8.86
C GLY A 249 4.85 22.26 8.02
N HIS A 250 5.49 22.13 6.86
CA HIS A 250 5.59 23.17 5.86
C HIS A 250 5.34 22.62 4.46
N PHE A 251 4.82 23.49 3.60
CA PHE A 251 4.46 23.14 2.24
C PHE A 251 5.71 23.05 1.37
N ASP A 252 5.89 21.91 0.71
CA ASP A 252 6.91 21.65 -0.30
C ASP A 252 6.24 20.95 -1.49
N ASP A 253 6.42 21.51 -2.68
CA ASP A 253 5.84 20.98 -3.92
C ASP A 253 6.60 19.75 -4.46
N LEU A 254 7.87 19.58 -4.06
CA LEU A 254 8.76 18.53 -4.54
C LEU A 254 8.78 17.32 -3.60
N ASN A 255 8.69 17.55 -2.28
CA ASN A 255 8.63 16.50 -1.27
C ASN A 255 7.59 16.86 -0.21
N PHE A 256 6.33 16.52 -0.47
CA PHE A 256 5.25 16.90 0.44
C PHE A 256 5.41 16.23 1.80
N LEU A 257 5.80 14.94 1.83
CA LEU A 257 6.15 14.22 3.06
C LEU A 257 7.66 14.37 3.35
N HIS A 258 7.98 14.95 4.52
CA HIS A 258 9.34 15.18 5.00
C HIS A 258 10.03 13.91 5.54
N CYS A 259 9.35 12.76 5.53
CA CYS A 259 9.91 11.45 5.85
C CYS A 259 9.28 10.37 4.96
N GLU A 260 9.88 9.18 4.90
CA GLU A 260 9.19 8.09 4.21
C GLU A 260 8.02 7.59 5.06
N ALA A 261 6.94 7.14 4.42
CA ALA A 261 5.76 6.69 5.13
C ALA A 261 6.03 5.43 5.98
N TYR A 262 6.94 4.55 5.55
CA TYR A 262 7.32 3.41 6.38
C TYR A 262 7.98 3.82 7.71
N GLU A 263 8.58 5.01 7.80
CA GLU A 263 9.14 5.53 9.06
C GLU A 263 8.01 5.88 10.03
N VAL A 264 6.88 6.39 9.53
CA VAL A 264 5.68 6.63 10.35
C VAL A 264 5.13 5.31 10.87
N PHE A 265 5.04 4.27 10.03
CA PHE A 265 4.65 2.94 10.50
C PHE A 265 5.60 2.41 11.59
N ALA A 266 6.91 2.50 11.39
CA ALA A 266 7.90 2.04 12.35
C ALA A 266 7.78 2.78 13.71
N VAL A 267 7.69 4.11 13.66
CA VAL A 267 7.65 4.96 14.86
C VAL A 267 6.33 4.87 15.59
N GLU A 268 5.22 4.98 14.88
CA GLU A 268 3.90 5.07 15.49
C GLU A 268 3.32 3.70 15.84
N VAL A 269 3.72 2.63 15.16
CA VAL A 269 3.11 1.31 15.29
C VAL A 269 4.08 0.30 15.89
N VAL A 270 5.24 0.08 15.28
CA VAL A 270 6.17 -0.99 15.70
C VAL A 270 6.82 -0.67 17.06
N ASN A 271 7.24 0.58 17.29
CA ASN A 271 7.89 1.00 18.53
C ASN A 271 7.08 0.78 19.81
N LYS A 272 5.75 0.62 19.70
CA LYS A 272 4.87 0.31 20.84
C LYS A 272 5.20 -1.04 21.48
N TYR A 273 5.82 -1.95 20.74
CA TYR A 273 6.14 -3.31 21.16
C TYR A 273 7.61 -3.50 21.52
N LEU A 274 8.38 -2.41 21.58
CA LEU A 274 9.83 -2.45 21.80
C LEU A 274 10.27 -1.57 22.98
N PRO A 275 11.31 -2.00 23.72
CA PRO A 275 11.95 -1.16 24.72
C PRO A 275 12.66 0.03 24.03
N VAL A 276 12.79 1.14 24.75
CA VAL A 276 13.26 2.44 24.20
C VAL A 276 14.57 2.34 23.43
N ASN A 277 15.51 1.50 23.88
CA ASN A 277 16.83 1.31 23.27
C ASN A 277 16.81 0.51 21.96
N LYS A 278 15.70 -0.15 21.62
CA LYS A 278 15.53 -0.95 20.39
C LYS A 278 14.54 -0.33 19.41
N ARG A 279 13.97 0.83 19.75
CA ARG A 279 13.01 1.52 18.90
C ARG A 279 13.67 2.03 17.62
N TYR A 280 12.89 2.02 16.54
CA TYR A 280 13.22 2.67 15.29
C TYR A 280 13.34 4.18 15.54
N VAL A 281 14.38 4.77 14.97
CA VAL A 281 14.68 6.21 15.02
C VAL A 281 14.63 6.70 13.58
N SER A 282 13.74 7.64 13.29
CA SER A 282 13.61 8.17 11.93
C SER A 282 14.85 8.93 11.50
N ARG A 283 15.05 9.06 10.18
CA ARG A 283 16.18 9.80 9.61
C ARG A 283 16.26 11.23 10.11
N THR A 284 15.11 11.90 10.22
CA THR A 284 15.02 13.28 10.70
C THR A 284 14.80 13.37 12.21
N ARG A 285 14.68 12.23 12.90
CA ARG A 285 14.46 12.12 14.35
C ARG A 285 13.25 12.92 14.84
N TRP A 286 12.24 13.00 13.99
CA TRP A 286 11.06 13.82 14.25
C TRP A 286 10.27 13.36 15.47
N GLU A 287 10.41 12.09 15.86
CA GLU A 287 9.79 11.51 17.04
C GLU A 287 10.37 11.99 18.39
N LYS A 288 11.44 12.79 18.35
CA LYS A 288 12.12 13.33 19.54
C LYS A 288 11.82 14.82 19.79
N ASN A 289 11.06 15.45 18.90
CA ASN A 289 10.71 16.88 18.93
C ASN A 289 9.25 17.07 19.36
#